data_AF-A0A6P1ZVL8-F1
#
_entry.id   AF-A0A6P1ZVL8-F1
#
_cell.length_a   1.000
_cell.length_b   1.000
_cell.length_c   1.000
_cell.angle_alpha   90.00
_cell.angle_beta   90.00
_cell.angle_gamma   90.00
#
_symmetry.space_group_name_H-M   'P 1'
#
loop_
_entity.id
_entity.type
_entity.pdbx_description
1 polymer ?
#
loop_
_entity_poly.entity_id
_entity_poly.type
_entity_poly.pdbx_seq_one_letter_code
_entity_poly.pdbx_strand_id
1 'polypeptide(L)'
;MSANNESYLVFTLKCKFLISELGNFLMSNYHEEDGDFAQYVEYREVSWFTRIKEAIQGIGIGFLLIIICFFILIWNEGQTIVNQVAQQAIPISSDVAHNQHIGKLVITSGVITSNQTLGDNLFIQPGEYIAIARGVDMYSWVEEQAKDAKTNVGGSQNQKITTTYQKRWVQLEDFNRKTSVHGNTNVISRSTKSASFVYPEKHQNPIPTVENAAYKVNEAKIGVFDLDMSNFALPTSRSVREAYGRAFTGYVQLPTPTPLQLSQQNLIPTAGVTNVGNYLYKGSGTLASPNVGDLRMRYAVFNANTNVTVIGKLAENNQIVPYVHRNNHRLYRLFPGTESQALDRVQREDHLFTWGLRFLSLIFIWLGLRLIAEPMNVILDFIPIFGSLGRLTTGFSTLIVALMITISTIVTYHLTQNLVYLAIAVLITFFIANKLFSRRYRT
;
A
#
# COMPACT_ATOMS: atom_id res chain seq x y z
N MET A 1 15.97 -8.22 -70.97
CA MET A 1 15.96 -7.97 -69.50
C MET A 1 14.61 -7.38 -69.09
N SER A 2 13.52 -8.16 -69.00
CA SER A 2 12.29 -7.68 -68.34
C SER A 2 11.32 -8.78 -67.87
N ALA A 3 11.72 -10.06 -67.85
CA ALA A 3 10.83 -11.17 -67.49
C ALA A 3 11.07 -11.76 -66.08
N ASN A 4 12.12 -11.32 -65.36
CA ASN A 4 12.49 -11.90 -64.06
C ASN A 4 12.02 -11.09 -62.84
N ASN A 5 11.44 -9.88 -63.02
CA ASN A 5 11.00 -9.07 -61.88
C ASN A 5 9.56 -9.34 -61.44
N GLU A 6 8.66 -9.77 -62.32
CA GLU A 6 7.27 -10.07 -61.94
C GLU A 6 7.15 -11.36 -61.12
N SER A 7 7.93 -12.39 -61.45
CA SER A 7 7.94 -13.67 -60.73
C SER A 7 8.45 -13.53 -59.28
N TYR A 8 9.44 -12.65 -59.04
CA TYR A 8 9.93 -12.34 -57.70
C TYR A 8 8.92 -11.55 -56.87
N LEU A 9 8.18 -10.62 -57.49
CA LEU A 9 7.16 -9.83 -56.81
C LEU A 9 5.95 -10.69 -56.39
N VAL A 10 5.51 -11.61 -57.26
CA VAL A 10 4.42 -12.56 -56.97
C VAL A 10 4.83 -13.58 -55.90
N PHE A 11 6.10 -14.02 -55.89
CA PHE A 11 6.61 -14.94 -54.85
C PHE A 11 6.77 -14.25 -53.48
N THR A 12 7.22 -12.99 -53.44
CA THR A 12 7.30 -12.22 -52.18
C THR A 12 5.92 -11.79 -51.67
N LEU A 13 4.95 -11.51 -52.55
CA LEU A 13 3.56 -11.27 -52.16
C LEU A 13 2.88 -12.54 -51.64
N LYS A 14 3.09 -13.70 -52.26
CA LYS A 14 2.61 -15.00 -51.74
C LYS A 14 3.25 -15.38 -50.42
N CYS A 15 4.55 -15.15 -50.22
CA CYS A 15 5.20 -15.38 -48.93
C CYS A 15 4.74 -14.40 -47.84
N LYS A 16 4.47 -13.12 -48.16
CA LYS A 16 3.87 -12.18 -47.19
C LYS A 16 2.42 -12.53 -46.86
N PHE A 17 1.65 -13.01 -47.83
CA PHE A 17 0.28 -13.49 -47.61
C PHE A 17 0.28 -14.77 -46.75
N LEU A 18 1.16 -15.73 -47.04
CA LEU A 18 1.38 -16.93 -46.22
C LEU A 18 1.94 -16.62 -44.83
N ILE A 19 2.79 -15.59 -44.64
CA ILE A 19 3.25 -15.15 -43.31
C ILE A 19 2.14 -14.41 -42.56
N SER A 20 1.21 -13.74 -43.25
CA SER A 20 0.03 -13.13 -42.62
C SER A 20 -1.04 -14.18 -42.28
N GLU A 21 -1.21 -15.21 -43.12
CA GLU A 21 -2.08 -16.36 -42.84
C GLU A 21 -1.47 -17.28 -41.78
N LEU A 22 -0.15 -17.50 -41.77
CA LEU A 22 0.58 -18.17 -40.67
C LEU A 22 0.56 -17.33 -39.39
N GLY A 23 0.63 -15.99 -39.49
CA GLY A 23 0.50 -15.09 -38.34
C GLY A 23 -0.90 -15.12 -37.72
N ASN A 24 -1.95 -15.28 -38.55
CA ASN A 24 -3.31 -15.52 -38.10
C ASN A 24 -3.53 -16.96 -37.62
N PHE A 25 -2.82 -17.94 -38.19
CA PHE A 25 -2.84 -19.36 -37.77
C PHE A 25 -2.07 -19.60 -36.47
N LEU A 26 -1.09 -18.75 -36.14
CA LEU A 26 -0.31 -18.77 -34.89
C LEU A 26 -0.98 -18.01 -33.73
N MET A 27 -2.17 -17.46 -33.93
CA MET A 27 -3.06 -16.97 -32.86
C MET A 27 -3.85 -18.14 -32.23
N SER A 28 -3.23 -19.31 -32.12
CA SER A 28 -3.83 -20.44 -31.40
C SER A 28 -3.70 -20.20 -29.91
N ASN A 29 -4.78 -20.45 -29.16
CA ASN A 29 -4.69 -20.55 -27.71
C ASN A 29 -3.64 -21.61 -27.37
N TYR A 30 -2.68 -21.25 -26.50
CA TYR A 30 -1.61 -22.13 -26.04
C TYR A 30 -1.89 -22.56 -24.61
N HIS A 31 -1.63 -23.84 -24.31
CA HIS A 31 -1.83 -24.44 -22.99
C HIS A 31 -0.64 -25.32 -22.61
N GLU A 32 -0.12 -25.11 -21.40
CA GLU A 32 0.92 -25.93 -20.78
C GLU A 32 0.52 -26.19 -19.32
N GLU A 33 0.59 -27.44 -18.87
CA GLU A 33 0.22 -27.86 -17.51
C GLU A 33 1.29 -28.83 -17.01
N ASP A 34 1.96 -28.46 -15.91
CA ASP A 34 2.95 -29.27 -15.20
C ASP A 34 2.67 -29.15 -13.71
N GLY A 35 1.98 -30.15 -13.12
CA GLY A 35 1.75 -30.37 -11.68
C GLY A 35 1.41 -29.16 -10.79
N ASP A 36 2.39 -28.28 -10.59
CA ASP A 36 2.35 -27.06 -9.76
C ASP A 36 2.19 -25.76 -10.57
N PHE A 37 2.13 -25.86 -11.90
CA PHE A 37 2.10 -24.78 -12.88
C PHE A 37 1.08 -25.05 -13.99
N ALA A 38 0.32 -24.03 -14.37
CA ALA A 38 -0.47 -24.05 -15.61
C ALA A 38 -0.42 -22.70 -16.31
N GLN A 39 -0.37 -22.68 -17.64
CA GLN A 39 -0.39 -21.45 -18.44
C GLN A 39 -1.41 -21.53 -19.57
N TYR A 40 -2.09 -20.42 -19.82
CA TYR A 40 -3.08 -20.23 -20.86
C TYR A 40 -2.82 -18.90 -21.58
N VAL A 41 -2.82 -18.88 -22.91
CA VAL A 41 -2.63 -17.65 -23.71
C VAL A 41 -3.86 -17.41 -24.58
N GLU A 42 -4.47 -16.23 -24.46
CA GLU A 42 -5.58 -15.74 -25.30
C GLU A 42 -5.14 -14.51 -26.10
N TYR A 43 -5.58 -14.43 -27.36
CA TYR A 43 -5.38 -13.26 -28.22
C TYR A 43 -6.70 -12.55 -28.50
N ARG A 44 -6.73 -11.21 -28.36
CA ARG A 44 -7.91 -10.38 -28.64
C ARG A 44 -7.54 -9.15 -29.47
N GLU A 45 -8.33 -8.85 -30.49
CA GLU A 45 -8.24 -7.58 -31.21
C GLU A 45 -9.26 -6.57 -30.65
N VAL A 46 -8.81 -5.35 -30.39
CA VAL A 46 -9.66 -4.22 -30.01
C VAL A 46 -9.63 -3.18 -31.12
N SER A 47 -10.81 -2.80 -31.62
CA SER A 47 -10.94 -1.82 -32.69
C SER A 47 -10.56 -0.40 -32.22
N TRP A 48 -10.05 0.41 -33.14
CA TRP A 48 -9.63 1.78 -32.88
C TRP A 48 -10.76 2.67 -32.33
N PHE A 49 -11.97 2.56 -32.87
CA PHE A 49 -13.13 3.33 -32.40
C PHE A 49 -13.52 2.99 -30.94
N THR A 50 -13.44 1.72 -30.55
CA THR A 50 -13.68 1.30 -29.16
C THR A 50 -12.66 1.95 -28.23
N ARG A 51 -11.38 1.97 -28.63
CA ARG A 51 -10.31 2.64 -27.86
C ARG A 51 -10.54 4.14 -27.70
N ILE A 52 -11.05 4.83 -28.72
CA ILE A 52 -11.39 6.26 -28.62
C ILE A 52 -12.54 6.47 -27.64
N LYS A 53 -13.60 5.65 -27.74
CA LYS A 53 -14.77 5.76 -26.85
C LYS A 53 -14.37 5.56 -25.39
N GLU A 54 -13.53 4.57 -25.10
CA GLU A 54 -12.97 4.31 -23.77
C GLU A 54 -12.13 5.50 -23.27
N ALA A 55 -11.26 6.07 -24.13
CA ALA A 55 -10.44 7.22 -23.77
C ALA A 55 -11.28 8.48 -23.46
N ILE A 56 -12.38 8.72 -24.19
CA ILE A 56 -13.28 9.85 -23.93
C ILE A 56 -13.97 9.71 -22.56
N GLN A 57 -14.38 8.50 -22.18
CA GLN A 57 -14.93 8.24 -20.84
C GLN A 57 -13.90 8.52 -19.73
N GLY A 58 -12.61 8.29 -20.02
CA GLY A 58 -11.50 8.59 -19.12
C GLY A 58 -11.37 10.07 -18.72
N ILE A 59 -11.78 11.02 -19.57
CA ILE A 59 -11.70 12.46 -19.28
C ILE A 59 -12.44 12.82 -17.98
N GLY A 60 -13.69 12.35 -17.84
CA GLY A 60 -14.52 12.66 -16.67
C GLY A 60 -13.91 12.13 -15.37
N ILE A 61 -13.35 10.92 -15.43
CA ILE A 61 -12.61 10.30 -14.32
C ILE A 61 -11.35 11.12 -14.00
N GLY A 62 -10.63 11.60 -15.02
CA GLY A 62 -9.45 12.43 -14.85
C GLY A 62 -9.73 13.73 -14.09
N PHE A 63 -10.81 14.45 -14.44
CA PHE A 63 -11.23 15.65 -13.69
C PHE A 63 -11.60 15.33 -12.24
N LEU A 64 -12.35 14.24 -12.02
CA LEU A 64 -12.73 13.82 -10.68
C LEU A 64 -11.51 13.52 -9.80
N LEU A 65 -10.50 12.82 -10.34
CA LEU A 65 -9.25 12.56 -9.65
C LEU A 65 -8.55 13.85 -9.21
N ILE A 66 -8.45 14.84 -10.11
CA ILE A 66 -7.83 16.13 -9.81
C ILE A 66 -8.56 16.86 -8.68
N ILE A 67 -9.90 16.88 -8.69
CA ILE A 67 -10.71 17.52 -7.63
C ILE A 67 -10.47 16.84 -6.28
N ILE A 68 -10.47 15.50 -6.25
CA ILE A 68 -10.20 14.72 -5.03
C ILE A 68 -8.79 15.04 -4.50
N CYS A 69 -7.80 15.21 -5.37
CA CYS A 69 -6.43 15.55 -4.96
C CYS A 69 -6.33 16.91 -4.27
N PHE A 70 -7.04 17.93 -4.77
CA PHE A 70 -7.05 19.24 -4.11
C PHE A 70 -7.60 19.13 -2.69
N PHE A 71 -8.67 18.36 -2.50
CA PHE A 71 -9.20 18.10 -1.17
C PHE A 71 -8.18 17.38 -0.27
N ILE A 72 -7.52 16.33 -0.77
CA ILE A 72 -6.49 15.59 -0.02
C ILE A 72 -5.32 16.51 0.36
N LEU A 73 -4.82 17.32 -0.56
CA LEU A 73 -3.70 18.24 -0.30
C LEU A 73 -4.07 19.28 0.75
N ILE A 74 -5.20 19.99 0.57
CA ILE A 74 -5.63 21.03 1.53
C ILE A 74 -5.89 20.42 2.90
N TRP A 75 -6.53 19.24 2.95
CA TRP A 75 -6.80 18.56 4.21
C TRP A 75 -5.52 18.09 4.90
N ASN A 76 -4.53 17.61 4.13
CA ASN A 76 -3.22 17.21 4.63
C ASN A 76 -2.44 18.40 5.21
N GLU A 77 -2.36 19.52 4.48
CA GLU A 77 -1.66 20.71 4.96
C GLU A 77 -2.36 21.36 6.18
N GLY A 78 -3.65 21.07 6.38
CA GLY A 78 -4.44 21.47 7.55
C GLY A 78 -4.26 20.62 8.80
N GLN A 79 -3.58 19.47 8.71
CA GLN A 79 -3.34 18.64 9.88
C GLN A 79 -2.31 19.26 10.81
N THR A 80 -2.51 19.09 12.12
CA THR A 80 -1.46 19.39 13.10
C THR A 80 -0.29 18.43 12.90
N ILE A 81 0.91 18.98 12.92
CA ILE A 81 2.17 18.27 12.84
C ILE A 81 2.36 17.53 14.17
N VAL A 82 2.10 16.22 14.21
CA VAL A 82 2.10 15.43 15.45
C VAL A 82 3.46 15.50 16.14
N ASN A 83 4.53 15.60 15.35
CA ASN A 83 5.88 15.78 15.85
C ASN A 83 6.04 17.04 16.71
N GLN A 84 5.46 18.18 16.30
CA GLN A 84 5.56 19.42 17.08
C GLN A 84 4.88 19.30 18.44
N VAL A 85 3.76 18.56 18.52
CA VAL A 85 3.07 18.30 19.79
C VAL A 85 3.88 17.34 20.65
N ALA A 86 4.41 16.26 20.08
CA ALA A 86 5.21 15.27 20.82
C ALA A 86 6.50 15.87 21.40
N GLN A 87 7.16 16.80 20.69
CA GLN A 87 8.35 17.50 21.18
C GLN A 87 8.08 18.42 22.39
N GLN A 88 6.82 18.76 22.68
CA GLN A 88 6.42 19.53 23.86
C GLN A 88 6.15 18.65 25.08
N ALA A 89 6.25 17.32 24.95
CA ALA A 89 6.04 16.40 26.07
C ALA A 89 7.10 16.60 27.15
N ILE A 90 6.66 16.60 28.41
CA ILE A 90 7.55 16.74 29.56
C ILE A 90 8.14 15.35 29.89
N PRO A 91 9.48 15.17 29.85
CA PRO A 91 10.10 13.93 30.26
C PRO A 91 9.95 13.73 31.77
N ILE A 92 9.48 12.56 32.19
CA ILE A 92 9.29 12.18 33.59
C ILE A 92 9.90 10.79 33.87
N SER A 93 10.41 10.58 35.08
CA SER A 93 10.90 9.26 35.50
C SER A 93 9.71 8.33 35.75
N SER A 94 9.85 7.06 35.40
CA SER A 94 8.85 6.03 35.67
C SER A 94 8.88 5.50 37.10
N ASP A 95 9.90 5.83 37.89
CA ASP A 95 10.12 5.26 39.23
C ASP A 95 9.31 5.97 40.32
N VAL A 96 8.82 7.19 40.07
CA VAL A 96 8.16 8.04 41.07
C VAL A 96 6.93 8.76 40.52
N ALA A 97 6.00 9.11 41.40
CA ALA A 97 4.81 9.88 41.03
C ALA A 97 5.15 11.34 40.72
N HIS A 98 4.49 11.93 39.72
CA HIS A 98 4.78 13.26 39.20
C HIS A 98 3.54 14.18 39.25
N ASN A 99 2.95 14.35 40.42
CA ASN A 99 1.67 15.05 40.63
C ASN A 99 1.65 16.50 40.07
N GLN A 100 2.79 17.19 40.03
CA GLN A 100 2.93 18.54 39.45
C GLN A 100 2.73 18.62 37.92
N HIS A 101 2.70 17.48 37.23
CA HIS A 101 2.51 17.37 35.79
C HIS A 101 1.15 16.78 35.40
N ILE A 102 0.23 16.58 36.35
CA ILE A 102 -1.14 16.13 36.06
C ILE A 102 -1.81 17.09 35.06
N GLY A 103 -2.49 16.52 34.07
CA GLY A 103 -3.13 17.21 32.97
C GLY A 103 -2.20 17.58 31.81
N LYS A 104 -0.87 17.45 31.97
CA LYS A 104 0.12 17.80 30.94
C LYS A 104 0.47 16.61 30.06
N LEU A 105 0.94 16.89 28.86
CA LEU A 105 1.54 15.90 27.98
C LEU A 105 2.91 15.50 28.55
N VAL A 106 3.13 14.21 28.72
CA VAL A 106 4.34 13.62 29.29
C VAL A 106 4.89 12.52 28.38
N ILE A 107 6.19 12.28 28.52
CA ILE A 107 6.92 11.15 27.93
C ILE A 107 7.69 10.46 29.05
N THR A 108 7.66 9.13 29.09
CA THR A 108 8.40 8.37 30.10
C THR A 108 8.85 7.03 29.54
N SER A 109 10.06 6.60 29.93
CA SER A 109 10.61 5.29 29.62
C SER A 109 10.67 4.38 30.85
N GLY A 110 10.47 3.08 30.65
CA GLY A 110 10.69 2.09 31.69
C GLY A 110 10.34 0.67 31.24
N VAL A 111 10.49 -0.27 32.14
CA VAL A 111 10.16 -1.68 31.90
C VAL A 111 8.64 -1.86 31.94
N ILE A 112 8.07 -2.39 30.86
CA ILE A 112 6.64 -2.71 30.82
C ILE A 112 6.36 -4.04 31.50
N THR A 113 5.36 -4.08 32.37
CA THR A 113 4.94 -5.28 33.10
C THR A 113 3.43 -5.44 33.07
N SER A 114 2.95 -6.66 33.27
CA SER A 114 1.54 -6.95 33.48
C SER A 114 1.40 -8.16 34.41
N ASN A 115 0.34 -8.18 35.20
CA ASN A 115 0.00 -9.32 36.06
C ASN A 115 -0.77 -10.41 35.30
N GLN A 116 -1.10 -10.17 34.03
CA GLN A 116 -1.82 -11.10 33.18
C GLN A 116 -0.84 -11.94 32.37
N THR A 117 -1.11 -13.24 32.26
CA THR A 117 -0.47 -14.10 31.26
C THR A 117 -1.34 -14.19 30.01
N LEU A 118 -0.70 -14.31 28.86
CA LEU A 118 -1.36 -14.24 27.57
C LEU A 118 -0.90 -15.39 26.66
N GLY A 119 -1.86 -16.02 25.97
CA GLY A 119 -1.62 -17.00 24.91
C GLY A 119 -2.42 -16.64 23.66
N ASP A 120 -2.44 -17.50 22.64
CA ASP A 120 -3.25 -17.28 21.43
C ASP A 120 -4.63 -18.00 21.48
N ASN A 121 -4.96 -18.57 22.65
CA ASN A 121 -6.13 -19.39 22.91
C ASN A 121 -6.27 -20.64 22.02
N LEU A 122 -5.18 -21.10 21.39
CA LEU A 122 -5.22 -22.25 20.49
C LEU A 122 -3.98 -23.13 20.60
N PHE A 123 -2.81 -22.62 20.25
CA PHE A 123 -1.58 -23.40 20.14
C PHE A 123 -0.44 -22.90 21.05
N ILE A 124 -0.55 -21.69 21.60
CA ILE A 124 0.46 -21.07 22.47
C ILE A 124 -0.05 -21.02 23.91
N GLN A 125 0.74 -21.56 24.83
CA GLN A 125 0.49 -21.50 26.27
C GLN A 125 0.49 -20.05 26.78
N PRO A 126 -0.30 -19.73 27.80
CA PRO A 126 -0.21 -18.43 28.46
C PRO A 126 1.20 -18.16 29.02
N GLY A 127 1.80 -17.04 28.60
CA GLY A 127 3.12 -16.59 29.05
C GLY A 127 3.16 -15.09 29.35
N GLU A 128 4.34 -14.56 29.70
CA GLU A 128 4.56 -13.14 30.01
C GLU A 128 4.65 -12.27 28.74
N TYR A 129 3.53 -12.14 28.04
CA TYR A 129 3.41 -11.31 26.84
C TYR A 129 2.43 -10.17 27.08
N ILE A 130 2.82 -8.95 26.71
CA ILE A 130 1.91 -7.80 26.63
C ILE A 130 0.95 -7.96 25.45
N ALA A 131 1.44 -8.49 24.33
CA ALA A 131 0.62 -8.80 23.17
C ALA A 131 1.18 -9.98 22.38
N ILE A 132 0.30 -10.71 21.69
CA ILE A 132 0.65 -11.85 20.83
C ILE A 132 -0.18 -11.79 19.55
N ALA A 133 0.44 -12.10 18.42
CA ALA A 133 -0.23 -12.22 17.13
C ALA A 133 0.18 -13.51 16.41
N ARG A 134 -0.82 -14.18 15.83
CA ARG A 134 -0.70 -15.34 14.96
C ARG A 134 -0.89 -14.91 13.51
N GLY A 135 0.15 -15.13 12.70
CA GLY A 135 0.09 -14.99 11.25
C GLY A 135 -0.02 -16.37 10.61
N VAL A 136 -1.00 -16.56 9.73
CA VAL A 136 -1.26 -17.81 9.03
C VAL A 136 -0.99 -17.63 7.54
N ASP A 137 -0.20 -18.54 6.97
CA ASP A 137 -0.09 -18.71 5.53
C ASP A 137 -0.73 -20.05 5.14
N MET A 138 -1.42 -20.07 4.00
CA MET A 138 -1.96 -21.28 3.38
C MET A 138 -1.24 -21.55 2.06
N TYR A 139 -0.85 -22.80 1.81
CA TYR A 139 -0.35 -23.20 0.51
C TYR A 139 -1.52 -23.28 -0.46
N SER A 140 -1.50 -22.45 -1.49
CA SER A 140 -2.66 -22.18 -2.34
C SER A 140 -2.26 -21.97 -3.80
N TRP A 141 -3.20 -22.23 -4.71
CA TRP A 141 -3.15 -21.75 -6.07
C TRP A 141 -3.25 -20.23 -6.13
N VAL A 142 -2.42 -19.64 -6.97
CA VAL A 142 -2.42 -18.22 -7.31
C VAL A 142 -2.55 -18.11 -8.82
N GLU A 143 -3.53 -17.32 -9.26
CA GLU A 143 -3.63 -16.87 -10.64
C GLU A 143 -2.84 -15.58 -10.83
N GLU A 144 -2.03 -15.51 -11.87
CA GLU A 144 -1.40 -14.30 -12.39
C GLU A 144 -1.81 -14.10 -13.85
N GLN A 145 -2.43 -12.96 -14.17
CA GLN A 145 -2.78 -12.59 -15.54
C GLN A 145 -1.88 -11.45 -16.01
N ALA A 146 -1.06 -11.72 -17.03
CA ALA A 146 -0.27 -10.72 -17.74
C ALA A 146 -0.98 -10.35 -19.05
N LYS A 147 -1.24 -9.06 -19.25
CA LYS A 147 -1.88 -8.53 -20.44
C LYS A 147 -0.89 -7.62 -21.18
N ASP A 148 -0.43 -8.08 -22.34
CA ASP A 148 0.43 -7.32 -23.24
C ASP A 148 -0.40 -6.76 -24.38
N ALA A 149 -0.17 -5.50 -24.75
CA ALA A 149 -0.91 -4.86 -25.83
C ALA A 149 0.02 -4.23 -26.89
N LYS A 150 -0.25 -4.50 -28.17
CA LYS A 150 0.47 -3.95 -29.32
C LYS A 150 -0.48 -3.25 -30.29
N THR A 151 -0.20 -2.00 -30.60
CA THR A 151 -0.99 -1.21 -31.57
C THR A 151 -0.54 -1.52 -33.00
N ASN A 152 -1.50 -1.74 -33.90
CA ASN A 152 -1.30 -2.02 -35.32
C ASN A 152 -1.37 -0.73 -36.16
N VAL A 153 -0.87 -0.82 -37.39
CA VAL A 153 -1.09 0.22 -38.42
C VAL A 153 -2.60 0.35 -38.67
N GLY A 154 -3.13 1.57 -38.60
CA GLY A 154 -4.59 1.81 -38.64
C GLY A 154 -5.27 1.89 -37.28
N GLY A 155 -4.52 1.76 -36.17
CA GLY A 155 -4.98 2.10 -34.82
C GLY A 155 -5.69 0.99 -34.04
N SER A 156 -5.94 -0.20 -34.63
CA SER A 156 -6.40 -1.37 -33.87
C SER A 156 -5.32 -1.88 -32.91
N GLN A 157 -5.71 -2.67 -31.91
CA GLN A 157 -4.78 -3.17 -30.89
C GLN A 157 -4.93 -4.68 -30.70
N ASN A 158 -3.82 -5.41 -30.85
CA ASN A 158 -3.73 -6.83 -30.51
C ASN A 158 -3.32 -6.97 -29.04
N GLN A 159 -4.12 -7.68 -28.26
CA GLN A 159 -3.90 -7.97 -26.85
C GLN A 159 -3.55 -9.45 -26.69
N LYS A 160 -2.44 -9.75 -26.01
CA LYS A 160 -2.05 -11.09 -25.57
C LYS A 160 -2.30 -11.18 -24.07
N ILE A 161 -3.19 -12.07 -23.64
CA ILE A 161 -3.49 -12.32 -22.24
C ILE A 161 -2.88 -13.66 -21.86
N THR A 162 -1.86 -13.64 -21.01
CA THR A 162 -1.22 -14.84 -20.45
C THR A 162 -1.72 -15.04 -19.03
N THR A 163 -2.49 -16.09 -18.79
CA THR A 163 -2.94 -16.50 -17.46
C THR A 163 -2.07 -17.65 -16.97
N THR A 164 -1.43 -17.46 -15.83
CA THR A 164 -0.52 -18.42 -15.20
C THR A 164 -1.04 -18.80 -13.82
N TYR A 165 -1.09 -20.09 -13.50
CA TYR A 165 -1.40 -20.62 -12.18
C TYR A 165 -0.15 -21.19 -11.55
N GLN A 166 0.10 -20.88 -10.29
CA GLN A 166 1.23 -21.42 -9.52
C GLN A 166 0.80 -21.70 -8.08
N LYS A 167 1.27 -22.82 -7.52
CA LYS A 167 1.12 -23.11 -6.09
C LYS A 167 2.19 -22.40 -5.28
N ARG A 168 1.78 -21.67 -4.23
CA ARG A 168 2.71 -21.02 -3.30
C ARG A 168 2.07 -20.76 -1.95
N TRP A 169 2.91 -20.51 -0.95
CA TRP A 169 2.44 -20.01 0.35
C TRP A 169 1.88 -18.59 0.22
N VAL A 170 0.62 -18.41 0.60
CA VAL A 170 -0.09 -17.13 0.58
C VAL A 170 -0.53 -16.78 2.00
N GLN A 171 -0.29 -15.53 2.42
CA GLN A 171 -0.76 -15.04 3.71
C GLN A 171 -2.29 -14.90 3.70
N LEU A 172 -2.96 -15.27 4.80
CA LEU A 172 -4.41 -15.14 4.87
C LEU A 172 -4.91 -13.69 4.76
N GLU A 173 -4.11 -12.69 5.11
CA GLU A 173 -4.46 -11.26 4.91
C GLU A 173 -4.56 -10.88 3.42
N ASP A 174 -3.76 -11.52 2.56
CA ASP A 174 -3.79 -11.32 1.11
C ASP A 174 -4.66 -12.37 0.40
N PHE A 175 -5.27 -13.28 1.17
CA PHE A 175 -6.17 -14.29 0.62
C PHE A 175 -7.47 -13.62 0.17
N ASN A 176 -7.92 -13.93 -1.04
CA ASN A 176 -8.99 -13.26 -1.76
C ASN A 176 -8.73 -11.81 -2.21
N ARG A 177 -7.51 -11.29 -2.07
CA ARG A 177 -7.15 -9.96 -2.57
C ARG A 177 -6.74 -10.02 -4.04
N LYS A 178 -7.28 -9.13 -4.87
CA LYS A 178 -6.78 -8.89 -6.23
C LYS A 178 -5.79 -7.72 -6.23
N THR A 179 -4.62 -7.91 -6.82
CA THR A 179 -3.62 -6.84 -7.00
C THR A 179 -3.31 -6.66 -8.47
N SER A 180 -3.00 -5.44 -8.91
CA SER A 180 -2.63 -5.14 -10.29
C SER A 180 -1.43 -4.20 -10.34
N VAL A 181 -0.45 -4.52 -11.17
CA VAL A 181 0.73 -3.70 -11.47
C VAL A 181 0.65 -3.27 -12.93
N HIS A 182 0.77 -1.97 -13.17
CA HIS A 182 0.72 -1.39 -14.52
C HIS A 182 2.13 -0.98 -14.96
N GLY A 183 2.67 -1.68 -15.95
CA GLY A 183 3.81 -1.24 -16.75
C GLY A 183 3.36 -0.37 -17.92
N ASN A 184 4.30 0.05 -18.78
CA ASN A 184 3.99 0.93 -19.91
C ASN A 184 3.07 0.28 -20.97
N THR A 185 3.22 -1.03 -21.19
CA THR A 185 2.44 -1.81 -22.18
C THR A 185 1.83 -3.08 -21.59
N ASN A 186 2.16 -3.40 -20.33
CA ASN A 186 1.91 -4.69 -19.71
C ASN A 186 1.17 -4.48 -18.39
N VAL A 187 0.07 -5.19 -18.16
CA VAL A 187 -0.67 -5.19 -16.88
C VAL A 187 -0.60 -6.58 -16.29
N ILE A 188 -0.09 -6.69 -15.06
CA ILE A 188 -0.03 -7.96 -14.34
C ILE A 188 -1.01 -7.90 -13.18
N SER A 189 -2.00 -8.79 -13.16
CA SER A 189 -2.92 -8.93 -12.03
C SER A 189 -2.77 -10.27 -11.33
N ARG A 190 -2.94 -10.31 -10.01
CA ARG A 190 -2.85 -11.54 -9.22
C ARG A 190 -4.09 -11.74 -8.37
N SER A 191 -4.53 -12.99 -8.24
CA SER A 191 -5.65 -13.38 -7.39
C SER A 191 -5.40 -14.71 -6.69
N THR A 192 -6.03 -14.91 -5.54
CA THR A 192 -6.09 -16.17 -4.79
C THR A 192 -7.52 -16.64 -4.54
N LYS A 193 -8.51 -15.83 -4.96
CA LYS A 193 -9.92 -16.17 -4.85
C LYS A 193 -10.31 -17.11 -5.97
N SER A 194 -10.53 -18.39 -5.66
CA SER A 194 -10.88 -19.40 -6.67
C SER A 194 -12.09 -19.02 -7.51
N ALA A 195 -13.13 -18.42 -6.92
CA ALA A 195 -14.30 -17.95 -7.66
C ALA A 195 -14.04 -16.83 -8.68
N SER A 196 -12.85 -16.20 -8.63
CA SER A 196 -12.43 -15.19 -9.61
C SER A 196 -11.45 -15.71 -10.65
N PHE A 197 -11.05 -16.99 -10.55
CA PHE A 197 -10.13 -17.58 -11.51
C PHE A 197 -10.81 -17.77 -12.86
N VAL A 198 -10.04 -17.63 -13.94
CA VAL A 198 -10.48 -17.92 -15.30
C VAL A 198 -10.85 -19.40 -15.44
N TYR A 199 -10.04 -20.29 -14.85
CA TYR A 199 -10.23 -21.73 -14.89
C TYR A 199 -10.32 -22.31 -13.46
N PRO A 200 -11.43 -22.07 -12.75
CA PRO A 200 -11.56 -22.42 -11.33
C PRO A 200 -11.63 -23.94 -11.08
N GLU A 201 -12.15 -24.72 -12.04
CA GLU A 201 -12.41 -26.16 -11.91
C GLU A 201 -11.19 -26.98 -11.48
N LYS A 202 -9.99 -26.58 -11.94
CA LYS A 202 -8.72 -27.24 -11.63
C LYS A 202 -7.91 -26.54 -10.52
N HIS A 203 -8.33 -25.36 -10.09
CA HIS A 203 -7.54 -24.46 -9.23
C HIS A 203 -8.34 -24.00 -8.02
N GLN A 204 -8.88 -24.96 -7.26
CA GLN A 204 -9.65 -24.66 -6.07
C GLN A 204 -8.74 -24.54 -4.84
N ASN A 205 -8.93 -23.47 -4.08
CA ASN A 205 -8.32 -23.26 -2.77
C ASN A 205 -9.38 -23.57 -1.71
N PRO A 206 -9.08 -24.43 -0.73
CA PRO A 206 -10.01 -24.72 0.35
C PRO A 206 -10.17 -23.51 1.28
N ILE A 207 -11.21 -23.54 2.10
CA ILE A 207 -11.41 -22.55 3.16
C ILE A 207 -10.40 -22.84 4.28
N PRO A 208 -9.63 -21.84 4.75
CA PRO A 208 -8.65 -22.05 5.82
C PRO A 208 -9.33 -22.45 7.12
N THR A 209 -8.78 -23.47 7.80
CA THR A 209 -9.33 -23.98 9.07
C THR A 209 -8.79 -23.28 10.32
N VAL A 210 -7.81 -22.39 10.15
CA VAL A 210 -7.22 -21.56 11.21
C VAL A 210 -7.08 -20.15 10.67
N GLU A 211 -7.52 -19.16 11.45
CA GLU A 211 -7.44 -17.76 11.08
C GLU A 211 -6.28 -17.04 11.78
N ASN A 212 -5.92 -15.88 11.20
CA ASN A 212 -5.10 -14.90 11.92
C ASN A 212 -5.81 -14.50 13.21
N ALA A 213 -5.04 -14.32 14.28
CA ALA A 213 -5.59 -13.88 15.56
C ALA A 213 -4.58 -12.99 16.28
N ALA A 214 -5.07 -12.11 17.13
CA ALA A 214 -4.25 -11.19 17.89
C ALA A 214 -4.91 -10.90 19.24
N TYR A 215 -4.09 -10.88 20.28
CA TYR A 215 -4.53 -10.61 21.64
C TYR A 215 -3.53 -9.69 22.34
N LYS A 216 -4.01 -8.99 23.37
CA LYS A 216 -3.23 -8.14 24.25
C LYS A 216 -3.79 -8.26 25.67
N VAL A 217 -2.95 -7.95 26.65
CA VAL A 217 -3.40 -7.74 28.03
C VAL A 217 -4.33 -6.52 28.09
N ASN A 218 -5.21 -6.46 29.10
CA ASN A 218 -6.10 -5.32 29.33
C ASN A 218 -5.39 -4.19 30.06
N GLU A 219 -4.42 -4.52 30.91
CA GLU A 219 -3.71 -3.57 31.77
C GLU A 219 -2.21 -3.87 31.75
N ALA A 220 -1.40 -2.81 31.70
CA ALA A 220 0.05 -2.88 31.84
C ALA A 220 0.58 -1.70 32.66
N LYS A 221 1.79 -1.83 33.18
CA LYS A 221 2.47 -0.78 33.96
C LYS A 221 3.83 -0.45 33.37
N ILE A 222 4.22 0.83 33.45
CA ILE A 222 5.60 1.29 33.26
C ILE A 222 6.02 1.98 34.55
N GLY A 223 6.83 1.30 35.35
CA GLY A 223 7.15 1.74 36.71
C GLY A 223 5.87 1.96 37.54
N VAL A 224 5.68 3.17 38.07
CA VAL A 224 4.49 3.53 38.86
C VAL A 224 3.26 3.85 38.02
N PHE A 225 3.40 3.95 36.69
CA PHE A 225 2.33 4.43 35.81
C PHE A 225 1.49 3.31 35.22
N ASP A 226 0.16 3.48 35.29
CA ASP A 226 -0.84 2.58 34.75
C ASP A 226 -1.21 2.91 33.30
N LEU A 227 -1.28 1.86 32.48
CA LEU A 227 -1.70 1.90 31.08
C LEU A 227 -2.94 1.03 30.86
N ASP A 228 -4.02 1.67 30.43
CA ASP A 228 -5.18 0.96 29.90
C ASP A 228 -4.88 0.52 28.46
N MET A 229 -4.64 -0.77 28.32
CA MET A 229 -4.20 -1.34 27.05
C MET A 229 -5.33 -1.40 26.02
N SER A 230 -6.60 -1.25 26.42
CA SER A 230 -7.76 -1.18 25.51
C SER A 230 -7.60 -0.03 24.49
N ASN A 231 -6.90 1.04 24.88
CA ASN A 231 -6.65 2.24 24.08
C ASN A 231 -5.60 2.06 22.95
N PHE A 232 -4.84 0.97 22.94
CA PHE A 232 -3.88 0.68 21.87
C PHE A 232 -4.47 -0.28 20.83
N ALA A 233 -4.07 -0.19 19.57
CA ALA A 233 -4.51 -1.17 18.57
C ALA A 233 -3.96 -2.57 18.89
N LEU A 234 -4.72 -3.61 18.53
CA LEU A 234 -4.21 -4.99 18.54
C LEU A 234 -3.05 -5.12 17.55
N PRO A 235 -2.06 -5.99 17.81
CA PRO A 235 -1.06 -6.33 16.80
C PRO A 235 -1.77 -6.94 15.59
N THR A 236 -1.28 -6.67 14.39
CA THR A 236 -1.89 -7.15 13.14
C THR A 236 -1.14 -8.35 12.59
N SER A 237 -1.76 -9.15 11.73
CA SER A 237 -1.05 -10.18 10.94
C SER A 237 0.15 -9.60 10.18
N ARG A 238 0.03 -8.35 9.73
CA ARG A 238 1.12 -7.58 9.12
C ARG A 238 2.30 -7.36 10.07
N SER A 239 2.04 -7.04 11.34
CA SER A 239 3.09 -6.89 12.36
C SER A 239 3.88 -8.19 12.60
N VAL A 240 3.22 -9.35 12.43
CA VAL A 240 3.88 -10.66 12.47
C VAL A 240 4.83 -10.83 11.28
N ARG A 241 4.54 -10.28 10.10
CA ARG A 241 5.49 -10.31 8.98
C ARG A 241 6.68 -9.39 9.20
N GLU A 242 6.44 -8.20 9.72
CA GLU A 242 7.49 -7.22 10.02
C GLU A 242 8.53 -7.78 10.99
N ALA A 243 8.07 -8.51 12.01
CA ALA A 243 8.90 -9.23 12.96
C ALA A 243 9.93 -10.18 12.29
N TYR A 244 9.61 -10.71 11.10
CA TYR A 244 10.44 -11.65 10.35
C TYR A 244 11.09 -11.02 9.08
N GLY A 245 11.22 -9.68 9.02
CA GLY A 245 12.15 -9.03 8.07
C GLY A 245 11.56 -8.25 6.89
N ARG A 246 10.34 -7.71 6.96
CA ARG A 246 9.83 -6.74 5.96
C ARG A 246 9.13 -5.56 6.62
N ALA A 247 9.87 -4.48 6.88
CA ALA A 247 9.42 -3.31 7.62
C ALA A 247 8.42 -2.44 6.85
N PHE A 248 7.27 -2.14 7.48
CA PHE A 248 6.51 -0.89 7.28
C PHE A 248 5.53 -0.68 8.45
N THR A 249 5.89 0.16 9.42
CA THR A 249 5.07 0.42 10.63
C THR A 249 4.20 1.67 10.41
N GLY A 250 2.88 1.51 10.55
CA GLY A 250 1.88 2.57 10.48
C GLY A 250 1.49 3.15 11.86
N TYR A 251 0.66 4.19 11.84
CA TYR A 251 0.28 5.00 12.99
C TYR A 251 -0.57 4.24 14.02
N VAL A 252 -0.21 4.41 15.30
CA VAL A 252 -0.82 3.76 16.48
C VAL A 252 -0.55 2.25 16.55
N GLN A 253 0.70 1.88 16.83
CA GLN A 253 1.03 0.49 17.10
C GLN A 253 1.75 0.36 18.44
N LEU A 254 1.44 -0.73 19.13
CA LEU A 254 2.37 -1.36 20.06
C LEU A 254 3.75 -1.50 19.40
N PRO A 255 4.83 -1.64 20.18
CA PRO A 255 6.13 -1.96 19.62
C PRO A 255 6.07 -3.11 18.62
N THR A 256 6.90 -3.06 17.57
CA THR A 256 6.98 -4.14 16.58
C THR A 256 7.22 -5.45 17.32
N PRO A 257 6.29 -6.41 17.25
CA PRO A 257 6.42 -7.67 17.96
C PRO A 257 7.65 -8.42 17.44
N THR A 258 8.30 -9.22 18.28
CA THR A 258 9.45 -10.04 17.91
C THR A 258 9.01 -11.46 17.58
N PRO A 259 9.74 -12.19 16.71
CA PRO A 259 9.49 -13.62 16.48
C PRO A 259 9.47 -14.42 17.78
N LEU A 260 8.37 -15.12 18.05
CA LEU A 260 8.32 -16.09 19.14
C LEU A 260 9.13 -17.33 18.74
N GLN A 261 10.11 -17.68 19.56
CA GLN A 261 10.84 -18.95 19.42
C GLN A 261 9.96 -20.09 19.93
N LEU A 262 9.52 -20.97 19.03
CA LEU A 262 8.60 -22.06 19.36
C LEU A 262 9.35 -23.20 20.05
N SER A 263 8.90 -23.61 21.23
CA SER A 263 9.49 -24.70 22.01
C SER A 263 8.38 -25.55 22.65
N GLN A 264 8.69 -26.77 23.06
CA GLN A 264 7.67 -27.62 23.70
C GLN A 264 7.07 -26.99 24.96
N GLN A 265 7.78 -26.06 25.62
CA GLN A 265 7.33 -25.41 26.85
C GLN A 265 6.25 -24.35 26.62
N ASN A 266 6.27 -23.68 25.45
CA ASN A 266 5.30 -22.63 25.13
C ASN A 266 4.17 -23.08 24.20
N LEU A 267 4.12 -24.38 23.86
CA LEU A 267 3.11 -24.95 22.98
C LEU A 267 2.03 -25.71 23.75
N ILE A 268 0.80 -25.61 23.27
CA ILE A 268 -0.31 -26.49 23.65
C ILE A 268 -0.26 -27.70 22.72
N PRO A 269 0.00 -28.93 23.22
CA PRO A 269 0.00 -30.12 22.39
C PRO A 269 -1.35 -30.28 21.68
N THR A 270 -1.34 -30.19 20.35
CA THR A 270 -2.56 -30.22 19.55
C THR A 270 -2.46 -31.25 18.44
N ALA A 271 -3.44 -32.14 18.37
CA ALA A 271 -3.47 -33.20 17.36
C ALA A 271 -3.47 -32.62 15.93
N GLY A 272 -2.66 -33.20 15.05
CA GLY A 272 -2.51 -32.76 13.66
C GLY A 272 -1.73 -31.46 13.47
N VAL A 273 -1.06 -30.96 14.52
CA VAL A 273 -0.18 -29.79 14.45
C VAL A 273 1.24 -30.18 14.88
N THR A 274 2.21 -29.87 14.03
CA THR A 274 3.63 -30.19 14.26
C THR A 274 4.47 -28.93 14.29
N ASN A 275 5.39 -28.81 15.24
CA ASN A 275 6.39 -27.75 15.26
C ASN A 275 7.54 -28.11 14.31
N VAL A 276 7.78 -27.26 13.31
CA VAL A 276 8.86 -27.40 12.32
C VAL A 276 9.59 -26.07 12.17
N GLY A 277 10.77 -25.96 12.80
CA GLY A 277 11.56 -24.72 12.81
C GLY A 277 10.83 -23.58 13.51
N ASN A 278 10.56 -22.50 12.80
CA ASN A 278 9.82 -21.33 13.31
C ASN A 278 8.32 -21.38 12.98
N TYR A 279 7.80 -22.53 12.54
CA TYR A 279 6.41 -22.69 12.14
C TYR A 279 5.70 -23.77 12.94
N LEU A 280 4.44 -23.52 13.26
CA LEU A 280 3.48 -24.60 13.49
C LEU A 280 2.86 -24.96 12.14
N TYR A 281 2.96 -26.24 11.79
CA TYR A 281 2.46 -26.77 10.53
C TYR A 281 1.23 -27.65 10.78
N LYS A 282 0.19 -27.46 9.97
CA LYS A 282 -1.06 -28.23 10.01
C LYS A 282 -1.48 -28.54 8.58
N GLY A 283 -1.51 -29.81 8.22
CA GLY A 283 -1.76 -30.19 6.84
C GLY A 283 -1.53 -31.68 6.60
N SER A 284 -1.79 -32.09 5.36
CA SER A 284 -1.58 -33.47 4.90
C SER A 284 -0.19 -33.70 4.30
N GLY A 285 0.47 -32.62 3.84
CA GLY A 285 1.82 -32.68 3.28
C GLY A 285 2.91 -32.46 4.32
N THR A 286 4.00 -31.82 3.88
CA THR A 286 5.08 -31.34 4.76
C THR A 286 5.46 -29.90 4.43
N LEU A 287 6.27 -29.25 5.27
CA LEU A 287 6.77 -27.91 4.95
C LEU A 287 7.63 -27.88 3.67
N ALA A 288 8.34 -28.96 3.35
CA ALA A 288 9.19 -29.08 2.17
C ALA A 288 8.41 -29.47 0.90
N SER A 289 7.33 -30.25 1.05
CA SER A 289 6.42 -30.65 -0.03
C SER A 289 4.98 -30.48 0.45
N PRO A 290 4.45 -29.24 0.41
CA PRO A 290 3.11 -28.94 0.90
C PRO A 290 2.02 -29.26 -0.12
N ASN A 291 0.85 -29.65 0.37
CA ASN A 291 -0.38 -29.82 -0.39
C ASN A 291 -1.24 -28.55 -0.32
N VAL A 292 -2.07 -28.34 -1.34
CA VAL A 292 -3.02 -27.21 -1.36
C VAL A 292 -3.95 -27.31 -0.15
N GLY A 293 -4.05 -26.23 0.63
CA GLY A 293 -4.80 -26.16 1.88
C GLY A 293 -3.98 -26.38 3.14
N ASP A 294 -2.72 -26.81 3.03
CA ASP A 294 -1.85 -26.91 4.18
C ASP A 294 -1.55 -25.52 4.76
N LEU A 295 -1.46 -25.44 6.08
CA LEU A 295 -1.27 -24.22 6.83
C LEU A 295 0.09 -24.23 7.51
N ARG A 296 0.77 -23.08 7.47
CA ARG A 296 1.90 -22.78 8.35
C ARG A 296 1.62 -21.52 9.13
N MET A 297 1.94 -21.54 10.41
CA MET A 297 1.60 -20.49 11.36
C MET A 297 2.88 -19.98 12.00
N ARG A 298 2.96 -18.66 12.14
CA ARG A 298 4.06 -17.93 12.74
C ARG A 298 3.51 -17.03 13.84
N TYR A 299 4.34 -16.74 14.83
CA TYR A 299 3.94 -15.99 16.00
C TYR A 299 4.88 -14.82 16.24
N ALA A 300 4.31 -13.67 16.55
CA ALA A 300 5.09 -12.56 17.02
C ALA A 300 4.50 -12.04 18.33
N VAL A 301 5.39 -11.74 19.28
CA VAL A 301 5.05 -11.36 20.65
C VAL A 301 5.68 -10.03 21.00
N PHE A 302 4.96 -9.24 21.79
CA PHE A 302 5.54 -8.13 22.53
C PHE A 302 5.71 -8.59 23.97
N ASN A 303 6.95 -8.95 24.33
CA ASN A 303 7.25 -9.52 25.64
C ASN A 303 7.06 -8.47 26.75
N ALA A 304 6.55 -8.92 27.89
CA ALA A 304 6.71 -8.17 29.13
C ALA A 304 8.21 -8.10 29.50
N ASN A 305 8.53 -7.28 30.50
CA ASN A 305 9.90 -7.09 31.00
C ASN A 305 10.85 -6.49 29.95
N THR A 306 10.31 -5.71 29.00
CA THR A 306 11.09 -4.99 27.98
C THR A 306 11.02 -3.49 28.21
N ASN A 307 12.09 -2.77 27.84
CA ASN A 307 12.13 -1.31 27.99
C ASN A 307 11.34 -0.63 26.87
N VAL A 308 10.42 0.25 27.25
CA VAL A 308 9.53 0.97 26.34
C VAL A 308 9.35 2.42 26.77
N THR A 309 8.92 3.25 25.83
CA THR A 309 8.55 4.64 26.04
C THR A 309 7.06 4.82 25.76
N VAL A 310 6.34 5.50 26.66
CA VAL A 310 4.97 5.95 26.40
C VAL A 310 4.89 7.47 26.29
N ILE A 311 4.06 7.96 25.37
CA ILE A 311 3.70 9.37 25.23
C ILE A 311 2.19 9.51 25.43
N GLY A 312 1.78 10.37 26.34
CA GLY A 312 0.36 10.58 26.68
C GLY A 312 0.16 11.69 27.69
N LYS A 313 -1.07 11.87 28.17
CA LYS A 313 -1.40 12.82 29.23
C LYS A 313 -1.26 12.14 30.58
N LEU A 314 -0.55 12.74 31.52
CA LEU A 314 -0.58 12.28 32.91
C LEU A 314 -1.92 12.65 33.54
N ALA A 315 -2.67 11.67 34.01
CA ALA A 315 -3.90 11.85 34.76
C ALA A 315 -3.65 11.62 36.26
N GLU A 316 -4.70 11.80 37.06
CA GLU A 316 -4.68 11.43 38.48
C GLU A 316 -4.41 9.93 38.67
N ASN A 317 -4.02 9.53 39.88
CA ASN A 317 -3.73 8.14 40.24
C ASN A 317 -2.62 7.48 39.38
N ASN A 318 -1.63 8.25 38.92
CA ASN A 318 -0.53 7.78 38.09
C ASN A 318 -0.97 7.07 36.79
N GLN A 319 -2.06 7.50 36.17
CA GLN A 319 -2.48 6.93 34.89
C GLN A 319 -1.92 7.74 33.72
N ILE A 320 -1.41 7.07 32.68
CA ILE A 320 -1.10 7.74 31.42
C ILE A 320 -2.23 7.42 30.44
N VAL A 321 -2.96 8.47 30.09
CA VAL A 321 -4.19 8.40 29.28
C VAL A 321 -4.02 9.16 27.98
N PRO A 322 -4.96 9.05 27.02
CA PRO A 322 -4.87 9.80 25.78
C PRO A 322 -4.83 11.31 25.97
N TYR A 323 -3.86 11.96 25.32
CA TYR A 323 -3.82 13.41 25.19
C TYR A 323 -4.60 13.82 23.94
N VAL A 324 -5.47 14.82 24.06
CA VAL A 324 -6.21 15.38 22.92
C VAL A 324 -5.78 16.82 22.74
N HIS A 325 -5.16 17.13 21.60
CA HIS A 325 -4.77 18.48 21.23
C HIS A 325 -5.98 19.27 20.72
N ARG A 326 -5.88 20.62 20.67
CA ARG A 326 -6.96 21.56 20.31
C ARG A 326 -7.70 21.23 19.01
N ASN A 327 -7.03 20.58 18.05
CA ASN A 327 -7.59 20.21 16.75
C ASN A 327 -8.11 18.75 16.73
N ASN A 328 -8.48 18.20 17.89
CA ASN A 328 -8.97 16.83 18.07
C ASN A 328 -7.96 15.72 17.70
N HIS A 329 -6.67 16.07 17.68
CA HIS A 329 -5.59 15.11 17.44
C HIS A 329 -5.26 14.37 18.73
N ARG A 330 -5.40 13.04 18.70
CA ARG A 330 -5.14 12.16 19.84
C ARG A 330 -3.68 11.70 19.83
N LEU A 331 -2.92 12.03 20.87
CA LEU A 331 -1.56 11.54 21.11
C LEU A 331 -1.57 10.57 22.29
N TYR A 332 -1.47 9.28 21.97
CA TYR A 332 -1.34 8.21 22.94
C TYR A 332 -0.63 7.04 22.27
N ARG A 333 0.65 6.85 22.59
CA ARG A 333 1.50 5.92 21.83
C ARG A 333 2.54 5.25 22.73
N LEU A 334 2.82 3.98 22.42
CA LEU A 334 3.82 3.15 23.07
C LEU A 334 4.90 2.77 22.05
N PHE A 335 6.15 2.96 22.40
CA PHE A 335 7.31 2.75 21.53
C PHE A 335 8.33 1.83 22.19
N PRO A 336 9.05 1.00 21.44
CA PRO A 336 10.21 0.30 21.99
C PRO A 336 11.35 1.28 22.25
N GLY A 337 12.17 0.98 23.25
CA GLY A 337 13.40 1.73 23.48
C GLY A 337 13.19 3.03 24.22
N THR A 338 14.07 4.01 23.98
CA THR A 338 14.21 5.24 24.77
C THR A 338 13.38 6.41 24.26
N GLU A 339 13.25 7.46 25.09
CA GLU A 339 12.52 8.70 24.75
C GLU A 339 13.01 9.33 23.45
N SER A 340 14.33 9.41 23.26
CA SER A 340 14.93 9.94 22.03
C SER A 340 14.54 9.10 20.81
N GLN A 341 14.58 7.77 20.92
CA GLN A 341 14.16 6.88 19.83
C GLN A 341 12.66 7.02 19.51
N ALA A 342 11.83 7.24 20.52
CA ALA A 342 10.40 7.48 20.36
C ALA A 342 10.12 8.80 19.64
N LEU A 343 10.77 9.90 20.04
CA LEU A 343 10.62 11.21 19.40
C LEU A 343 11.12 11.20 17.95
N ASP A 344 12.30 10.61 17.70
CA ASP A 344 12.83 10.43 16.35
C ASP A 344 11.85 9.62 15.47
N ARG A 345 11.20 8.62 16.06
CA ARG A 345 10.20 7.81 15.37
C ARG A 345 8.97 8.62 15.01
N VAL A 346 8.42 9.41 15.95
CA VAL A 346 7.29 10.31 15.69
C VAL A 346 7.63 11.29 14.58
N GLN A 347 8.83 11.90 14.62
CA GLN A 347 9.28 12.83 13.58
C GLN A 347 9.34 12.19 12.20
N ARG A 348 9.96 11.00 12.09
CA ARG A 348 10.07 10.28 10.82
C ARG A 348 8.71 9.92 10.25
N GLU A 349 7.81 9.43 11.09
CA GLU A 349 6.47 9.05 10.66
C GLU A 349 5.68 10.27 10.16
N ASP A 350 5.59 11.33 10.95
CA ASP A 350 4.88 12.55 10.57
C ASP A 350 5.39 13.15 9.25
N HIS A 351 6.71 13.13 9.03
CA HIS A 351 7.32 13.49 7.76
C HIS A 351 6.92 12.53 6.63
N LEU A 352 6.99 11.22 6.83
CA LEU A 352 6.59 10.22 5.85
C LEU A 352 5.11 10.32 5.48
N PHE A 353 4.22 10.62 6.42
CA PHE A 353 2.79 10.82 6.16
C PHE A 353 2.58 12.01 5.24
N THR A 354 3.13 13.17 5.61
CA THR A 354 2.97 14.43 4.90
C THR A 354 3.52 14.30 3.47
N TRP A 355 4.74 13.79 3.32
CA TRP A 355 5.35 13.61 2.00
C TRP A 355 4.69 12.49 1.20
N GLY A 356 4.25 11.43 1.86
CA GLY A 356 3.52 10.33 1.24
C GLY A 356 2.22 10.80 0.61
N LEU A 357 1.43 11.62 1.31
CA LEU A 357 0.19 12.18 0.77
C LEU A 357 0.45 13.21 -0.35
N ARG A 358 1.51 14.01 -0.25
CA ARG A 358 1.93 14.92 -1.35
C ARG A 358 2.31 14.15 -2.60
N PHE A 359 3.09 13.08 -2.45
CA PHE A 359 3.50 12.23 -3.56
C PHE A 359 2.32 11.46 -4.16
N LEU A 360 1.42 10.94 -3.33
CA LEU A 360 0.19 10.29 -3.79
C LEU A 360 -0.70 11.25 -4.59
N SER A 361 -0.86 12.48 -4.09
CA SER A 361 -1.62 13.52 -4.77
C SER A 361 -0.99 13.91 -6.10
N LEU A 362 0.35 14.03 -6.16
CA LEU A 362 1.08 14.23 -7.40
C LEU A 362 0.80 13.11 -8.42
N ILE A 363 0.84 11.84 -7.98
CA ILE A 363 0.53 10.70 -8.84
C ILE A 363 -0.89 10.81 -9.38
N PHE A 364 -1.87 11.09 -8.54
CA PHE A 364 -3.27 11.17 -8.98
C PHE A 364 -3.54 12.36 -9.90
N ILE A 365 -2.94 13.53 -9.65
CA ILE A 365 -3.00 14.68 -10.58
C ILE A 365 -2.36 14.30 -11.91
N TRP A 366 -1.18 13.67 -11.89
CA TRP A 366 -0.48 13.23 -13.09
C TRP A 366 -1.31 12.21 -13.89
N LEU A 367 -1.88 11.20 -13.23
CA LEU A 367 -2.77 10.22 -13.84
C LEU A 367 -4.03 10.89 -14.40
N GLY A 368 -4.63 11.83 -13.67
CA GLY A 368 -5.79 12.58 -14.11
C GLY A 368 -5.52 13.39 -15.39
N LEU A 369 -4.38 14.10 -15.44
CA LEU A 369 -3.95 14.82 -16.64
C LEU A 369 -3.64 13.88 -17.82
N ARG A 370 -3.08 12.69 -17.55
CA ARG A 370 -2.85 11.67 -18.58
C ARG A 370 -4.16 11.15 -19.16
N LEU A 371 -5.18 10.90 -18.34
CA LEU A 371 -6.51 10.49 -18.79
C LEU A 371 -7.17 11.56 -19.66
N ILE A 372 -7.06 12.83 -19.27
CA ILE A 372 -7.58 13.96 -20.06
C ILE A 372 -6.88 14.05 -21.43
N ALA A 373 -5.58 13.77 -21.49
CA ALA A 373 -4.80 13.81 -22.73
C ALA A 373 -4.87 12.52 -23.57
N GLU A 374 -5.46 11.43 -23.05
CA GLU A 374 -5.49 10.12 -23.69
C GLU A 374 -6.20 10.10 -25.06
N PRO A 375 -7.37 10.76 -25.27
CA PRO A 375 -8.05 10.74 -26.56
C PRO A 375 -7.17 11.25 -27.71
N MET A 376 -6.35 12.27 -27.46
CA MET A 376 -5.40 12.79 -28.44
C MET A 376 -4.34 11.74 -28.80
N ASN A 377 -3.85 10.98 -27.83
CA ASN A 377 -2.88 9.91 -28.08
C ASN A 377 -3.47 8.73 -28.87
N VAL A 378 -4.73 8.37 -28.62
CA VAL A 378 -5.41 7.31 -29.39
C VAL A 378 -5.67 7.73 -30.84
N ILE A 379 -5.93 9.02 -31.09
CA ILE A 379 -6.05 9.56 -32.45
C ILE A 379 -4.70 9.48 -33.19
N LEU A 380 -3.60 9.82 -32.50
CA LEU A 380 -2.24 9.80 -33.08
C LEU A 380 -1.69 8.39 -33.35
N ASP A 381 -2.26 7.35 -32.71
CA ASP A 381 -1.89 5.94 -32.92
C ASP A 381 -2.16 5.41 -34.33
N PHE A 382 -2.89 6.15 -35.18
CA PHE A 382 -3.06 5.79 -36.60
C PHE A 382 -1.71 5.74 -37.34
N ILE A 383 -0.71 6.54 -36.91
CA ILE A 383 0.63 6.58 -37.48
C ILE A 383 1.64 6.00 -36.47
N PRO A 384 2.36 4.90 -36.80
CA PRO A 384 3.20 4.15 -35.84
C PRO A 384 4.27 4.96 -35.09
N ILE A 385 4.90 5.94 -35.77
CA ILE A 385 5.98 6.76 -35.18
C ILE A 385 5.43 7.74 -34.13
N PHE A 386 4.24 8.30 -34.35
CA PHE A 386 3.65 9.29 -33.46
C PHE A 386 2.96 8.66 -32.24
N GLY A 387 2.56 7.39 -32.31
CA GLY A 387 1.87 6.72 -31.19
C GLY A 387 2.78 6.43 -29.97
N SER A 388 3.98 5.88 -30.18
CA SER A 388 4.90 5.58 -29.05
C SER A 388 5.58 6.85 -28.52
N LEU A 389 6.02 7.74 -29.41
CA LEU A 389 6.64 9.01 -29.04
C LEU A 389 5.63 9.95 -28.36
N GLY A 390 4.40 10.03 -28.88
CA GLY A 390 3.34 10.87 -28.32
C GLY A 390 3.00 10.52 -26.88
N ARG A 391 2.85 9.23 -26.54
CA ARG A 391 2.58 8.78 -25.17
C ARG A 391 3.71 9.14 -24.18
N LEU A 392 4.97 8.99 -24.60
CA LEU A 392 6.11 9.38 -23.77
C LEU A 392 6.14 10.89 -23.56
N THR A 393 6.01 11.68 -24.63
CA THR A 393 5.98 13.14 -24.56
C THR A 393 4.82 13.64 -23.68
N THR A 394 3.60 13.16 -23.91
CA THR A 394 2.46 13.50 -23.06
C THR A 394 2.70 13.12 -21.61
N GLY A 395 3.29 11.94 -21.35
CA GLY A 395 3.63 11.49 -20.00
C GLY A 395 4.56 12.46 -19.26
N PHE A 396 5.62 12.93 -19.91
CA PHE A 396 6.55 13.90 -19.32
C PHE A 396 5.94 15.30 -19.18
N SER A 397 5.26 15.80 -20.22
CA SER A 397 4.63 17.12 -20.17
C SER A 397 3.57 17.21 -19.07
N THR A 398 2.73 16.18 -18.93
CA THR A 398 1.72 16.12 -17.86
C THR A 398 2.34 15.99 -16.47
N LEU A 399 3.50 15.34 -16.33
CA LEU A 399 4.21 15.25 -15.04
C LEU A 399 4.71 16.63 -14.59
N ILE A 400 5.27 17.42 -15.52
CA ILE A 400 5.74 18.78 -15.23
C ILE A 400 4.56 19.65 -14.78
N VAL A 401 3.43 19.60 -15.51
CA VAL A 401 2.22 20.35 -15.14
C VAL A 401 1.69 19.89 -13.77
N ALA A 402 1.66 18.58 -13.51
CA ALA A 402 1.24 18.03 -12.22
C ALA A 402 2.12 18.51 -11.06
N LEU A 403 3.44 18.56 -11.26
CA LEU A 403 4.39 19.11 -10.28
C LEU A 403 4.11 20.59 -10.01
N MET A 404 3.90 21.40 -11.06
CA MET A 404 3.58 22.82 -10.91
C MET A 404 2.29 23.02 -10.12
N ILE A 405 1.21 22.30 -10.47
CA ILE A 405 -0.08 22.37 -9.76
C ILE A 405 0.09 21.97 -8.28
N THR A 406 0.82 20.89 -8.02
CA THR A 406 1.05 20.40 -6.65
C THR A 406 1.81 21.43 -5.81
N ILE A 407 2.92 21.97 -6.34
CA ILE A 407 3.72 23.00 -5.66
C ILE A 407 2.90 24.27 -5.43
N SER A 408 2.20 24.77 -6.46
CA SER A 408 1.37 25.96 -6.35
C SER A 408 0.28 25.80 -5.29
N THR A 409 -0.32 24.61 -5.17
CA THR A 409 -1.34 24.33 -4.15
C THR A 409 -0.76 24.42 -2.75
N ILE A 410 0.38 23.76 -2.51
CA ILE A 410 1.06 23.76 -1.21
C ILE A 410 1.50 25.19 -0.82
N VAL A 411 2.10 25.92 -1.76
CA VAL A 411 2.52 27.32 -1.55
C VAL A 411 1.30 28.20 -1.23
N THR A 412 0.23 28.10 -2.02
CA THR A 412 -1.00 28.90 -1.79
C THR A 412 -1.60 28.60 -0.42
N TYR A 413 -1.61 27.35 0.02
CA TYR A 413 -2.07 26.98 1.34
C TYR A 413 -1.26 27.66 2.45
N HIS A 414 0.08 27.57 2.40
CA HIS A 414 0.93 28.23 3.41
C HIS A 414 0.84 29.76 3.36
N LEU A 415 0.66 30.35 2.18
CA LEU A 415 0.45 31.80 2.03
C LEU A 415 -0.89 32.25 2.62
N THR A 416 -1.94 31.45 2.55
CA THR A 416 -3.28 31.84 3.04
C THR A 416 -3.44 31.65 4.55
N GLN A 417 -2.79 30.65 5.15
CA GLN A 417 -2.84 30.41 6.60
C GLN A 417 -1.97 31.37 7.41
N ASN A 418 -1.03 32.06 6.77
CA ASN A 418 -0.20 33.07 7.42
C ASN A 418 -0.75 34.47 7.07
N LEU A 419 -1.34 35.15 8.05
CA LEU A 419 -1.93 36.49 7.90
C LEU A 419 -0.96 37.49 7.26
N VAL A 420 0.35 37.33 7.46
CA VAL A 420 1.39 38.17 6.87
C VAL A 420 1.46 38.01 5.35
N TYR A 421 1.37 36.79 4.83
CA TYR A 421 1.42 36.53 3.39
C TYR A 421 0.12 36.93 2.70
N LEU A 422 -1.02 36.76 3.37
CA LEU A 422 -2.30 37.31 2.90
C LEU A 422 -2.24 38.84 2.78
N ALA A 423 -1.67 39.53 3.78
CA ALA A 423 -1.47 40.97 3.73
C ALA A 423 -0.56 41.40 2.57
N ILE A 424 0.54 40.67 2.31
CA ILE A 424 1.44 40.92 1.17
C ILE A 424 0.71 40.69 -0.16
N ALA A 425 -0.06 39.62 -0.29
CA ALA A 425 -0.81 39.33 -1.52
C ALA A 425 -1.88 40.40 -1.80
N VAL A 426 -2.58 40.89 -0.77
CA VAL A 426 -3.51 42.03 -0.88
C VAL A 426 -2.78 43.30 -1.31
N LEU A 427 -1.62 43.60 -0.73
CA LEU A 427 -0.81 44.77 -1.11
C LEU A 427 -0.32 44.70 -2.56
N ILE A 428 0.13 43.53 -3.03
CA ILE A 428 0.53 43.33 -4.43
C ILE A 428 -0.67 43.50 -5.37
N THR A 429 -1.81 42.90 -5.04
CA THR A 429 -3.05 43.02 -5.83
C THR A 429 -3.54 44.46 -5.88
N PHE A 430 -3.49 45.18 -4.75
CA PHE A 430 -3.79 46.61 -4.67
C PHE A 430 -2.85 47.43 -5.57
N PHE A 431 -1.55 47.17 -5.54
CA PHE A 431 -0.57 47.91 -6.34
C PHE A 431 -0.72 47.64 -7.85
N ILE A 432 -1.00 46.39 -8.24
CA ILE A 432 -1.29 46.01 -9.64
C ILE A 432 -2.60 46.66 -10.10
N ALA A 433 -3.66 46.60 -9.29
CA ALA A 433 -4.94 47.24 -9.60
C ALA A 433 -4.79 48.76 -9.75
N ASN A 434 -4.06 49.41 -8.85
CA ASN A 434 -3.80 50.85 -8.92
C ASN A 434 -2.96 51.23 -10.16
N LYS A 435 -1.97 50.41 -10.53
CA LYS A 435 -1.17 50.59 -11.76
C LYS A 435 -1.99 50.38 -13.04
N LEU A 436 -2.96 49.47 -13.02
CA LEU A 436 -3.89 49.26 -14.15
C LEU A 436 -4.94 50.38 -14.24
N PHE A 437 -5.47 50.87 -13.12
CA PHE A 437 -6.41 51.99 -13.09
C PHE A 437 -5.75 53.32 -13.46
N SER A 438 -4.56 53.62 -12.96
CA SER A 438 -3.81 54.84 -13.34
C SER A 438 -3.42 54.88 -14.82
N ARG A 439 -3.30 53.72 -15.48
CA ARG A 439 -3.13 53.64 -16.94
C ARG A 439 -4.40 53.94 -17.72
N ARG A 440 -5.59 53.67 -17.16
CA ARG A 440 -6.89 53.97 -17.78
C ARG A 440 -7.28 55.45 -17.74
N TYR A 441 -6.70 56.24 -16.83
CA TYR A 441 -6.94 57.69 -16.74
C TYR A 441 -5.91 58.55 -17.53
N ARG A 442 -4.95 57.90 -18.21
CA ARG A 442 -3.95 58.56 -19.06
C ARG A 442 -4.20 58.40 -20.57
N THR A 443 -5.39 57.95 -20.96
CA THR A 443 -5.86 57.86 -22.35
C THR A 443 -6.96 58.86 -22.61
#